data_AF-T0IZS6-F1
#
_entry.id   AF-T0IZS6-F1
#
_cell.length_a   1.000
_cell.length_b   1.000
_cell.length_c   1.000
_cell.angle_alpha   90.00
_cell.angle_beta   90.00
_cell.angle_gamma   90.00
#
_symmetry.space_group_name_H-M   'P 1'
#
loop_
_entity.id
_entity.type
_entity.pdbx_description
1 polymer ?
#
loop_
_entity_poly.entity_id
_entity_poly.type
_entity_poly.pdbx_seq_one_letter_code
_entity_poly.pdbx_strand_id
1 'polypeptide(L)'
;MFKIIVPKATFKELEKIDIKNQKLIFEKIKDLESGNFRADKTLKGKHKGKFRKRAGNYRIVYLKENDILVITLIRIAHRKEVY
;
A
#
# COMPACT_ATOMS: atom_id res chain seq x y z
N MET A 1 -11.57 13.88 -1.06
CA MET A 1 -10.40 13.32 -0.35
C MET A 1 -10.83 12.03 0.30
N PHE A 2 -9.98 11.01 0.32
CA PHE A 2 -10.26 9.71 0.91
C PHE A 2 -9.73 9.64 2.34
N LYS A 3 -10.51 9.04 3.24
CA LYS A 3 -10.04 8.75 4.60
C LYS A 3 -9.14 7.51 4.58
N ILE A 4 -7.90 7.67 5.04
CA ILE A 4 -6.94 6.56 5.15
C ILE A 4 -7.05 5.90 6.52
N ILE A 5 -7.21 4.57 6.52
CA ILE A 5 -7.10 3.75 7.73
C ILE A 5 -5.88 2.85 7.59
N VAL A 6 -4.93 3.00 8.52
CA VAL A 6 -3.75 2.15 8.63
C VAL A 6 -3.89 1.29 9.90
N PRO A 7 -4.07 -0.04 9.78
CA PRO A 7 -4.09 -0.94 10.92
C PRO A 7 -2.79 -0.85 11.72
N LYS A 8 -2.90 -1.02 13.04
CA LYS A 8 -1.74 -0.97 13.96
C LYS A 8 -0.61 -1.93 13.57
N ALA A 9 -0.95 -3.11 13.04
CA ALA A 9 0.04 -4.07 12.54
C ALA A 9 0.84 -3.51 11.38
N THR A 10 0.16 -2.94 10.37
CA THR A 10 0.78 -2.26 9.22
C THR A 10 1.66 -1.10 9.67
N PHE A 11 1.22 -0.33 10.67
CA PHE A 11 2.01 0.78 11.21
C PHE A 11 3.33 0.29 11.84
N LYS A 12 3.29 -0.77 12.65
CA LYS A 12 4.49 -1.40 13.22
C LYS A 12 5.43 -1.97 12.16
N GLU A 13 4.91 -2.43 11.03
CA GLU A 13 5.74 -2.85 9.90
C GLU A 13 6.42 -1.67 9.22
N LEU A 14 5.70 -0.54 9.05
CA LEU A 14 6.25 0.69 8.49
C LEU A 14 7.41 1.25 9.33
N GLU A 15 7.27 1.22 10.66
CA GLU A 15 8.32 1.68 11.59
C GLU A 15 9.65 0.93 11.43
N LYS A 16 9.62 -0.33 10.98
CA LYS A 16 10.81 -1.17 10.78
C LYS A 16 11.54 -0.91 9.45
N ILE A 17 10.95 -0.12 8.56
CA ILE A 17 11.50 0.19 7.24
C ILE A 17 12.49 1.35 7.37
N ASP A 18 13.52 1.41 6.52
CA ASP A 18 14.44 2.54 6.49
C ASP A 18 13.72 3.87 6.13
N ILE A 19 14.26 4.98 6.62
CA ILE A 19 13.63 6.30 6.50
C ILE A 19 13.35 6.72 5.05
N LYS A 20 14.19 6.29 4.09
CA LYS A 20 14.03 6.63 2.67
C LYS A 20 12.80 5.94 2.09
N ASN A 21 12.63 4.65 2.37
CA ASN A 21 11.47 3.90 1.93
C ASN A 21 10.19 4.31 2.68
N GLN A 22 10.28 4.67 3.97
CA GLN A 22 9.14 5.24 4.71
C GLN A 22 8.60 6.51 4.04
N LYS A 23 9.48 7.46 3.67
CA LYS A 23 9.10 8.68 2.95
C LYS A 23 8.39 8.38 1.63
N LEU A 24 8.94 7.46 0.84
CA LEU A 24 8.34 7.07 -0.44
C LEU A 24 6.95 6.44 -0.25
N ILE A 25 6.76 5.62 0.78
CA ILE A 25 5.46 5.03 1.10
C ILE A 25 4.47 6.13 1.50
N PHE A 26 4.89 7.06 2.36
CA PHE A 26 4.04 8.17 2.80
C PHE A 26 3.59 9.07 1.65
N GLU A 27 4.48 9.41 0.72
CA GLU A 27 4.13 10.13 -0.51
C GLU A 27 3.06 9.38 -1.31
N LYS A 28 3.18 8.06 -1.43
CA LYS A 28 2.20 7.25 -2.15
C LYS A 28 0.86 7.12 -1.39
N ILE A 29 0.86 7.19 -0.07
CA ILE A 29 -0.36 7.28 0.74
C ILE A 29 -1.06 8.64 0.54
N LYS A 30 -0.31 9.74 0.49
CA LYS A 30 -0.87 11.07 0.15
C LYS A 30 -1.48 11.11 -1.25
N ASP A 31 -0.84 10.47 -2.21
CA ASP A 31 -1.44 10.28 -3.53
C ASP A 31 -2.80 9.55 -3.41
N LEU A 32 -2.90 8.51 -2.57
CA LEU A 32 -4.17 7.79 -2.38
C LEU A 32 -5.24 8.65 -1.68
N GLU A 33 -4.86 9.42 -0.66
CA GLU A 33 -5.74 10.35 0.06
C GLU A 33 -6.34 11.42 -0.88
N SER A 34 -5.54 11.91 -1.83
CA SER A 34 -6.00 12.84 -2.87
C SER A 34 -6.82 12.18 -3.99
N GLY A 35 -6.98 10.84 -3.96
CA GLY A 35 -7.71 10.09 -4.99
C GLY A 35 -6.90 9.81 -6.25
N ASN A 36 -5.58 9.98 -6.20
CA ASN A 36 -4.68 9.63 -7.29
C ASN A 36 -4.35 8.13 -7.27
N PHE A 37 -5.18 7.35 -7.96
CA PHE A 37 -5.03 5.89 -8.13
C PHE A 37 -4.25 5.51 -9.41
N ARG A 38 -3.49 6.44 -10.00
CA ARG A 38 -2.78 6.19 -11.28
C ARG A 38 -1.78 5.05 -11.15
N ALA A 39 -1.78 4.17 -12.15
CA ALA A 39 -0.93 2.99 -12.26
C ALA A 39 -1.15 1.90 -11.18
N ASP A 40 -2.18 2.04 -10.35
CA ASP A 40 -2.57 1.00 -9.40
C ASP A 40 -3.19 -0.19 -10.15
N LYS A 41 -2.92 -1.40 -9.68
CA LYS A 41 -3.45 -2.63 -10.29
C LYS A 41 -4.34 -3.37 -9.32
N THR A 42 -5.42 -3.93 -9.83
CA THR A 42 -6.28 -4.84 -9.06
C THR A 42 -5.54 -6.14 -8.75
N LEU A 43 -5.80 -6.69 -7.57
CA LEU A 43 -5.36 -8.02 -7.20
C LEU A 43 -6.36 -9.06 -7.73
N LYS A 44 -5.85 -10.26 -8.05
CA LYS A 44 -6.63 -11.38 -8.59
C LYS A 44 -6.78 -12.50 -7.55
N GLY A 45 -7.64 -13.48 -7.83
CA GLY A 45 -7.86 -14.66 -6.98
C GLY A 45 -8.45 -14.30 -5.62
N LYS A 46 -7.90 -14.87 -4.54
CA LYS A 46 -8.36 -14.67 -3.15
C LYS A 46 -8.31 -13.22 -2.64
N HIS A 47 -7.71 -12.31 -3.40
CA HIS A 47 -7.59 -10.90 -3.06
C HIS A 47 -8.36 -9.98 -4.04
N LYS A 48 -9.28 -10.54 -4.83
CA LYS A 48 -10.17 -9.77 -5.72
C LYS A 48 -10.88 -8.66 -4.92
N GLY A 49 -11.00 -7.48 -5.53
CA GLY A 49 -11.58 -6.29 -4.90
C GLY A 49 -10.54 -5.40 -4.20
N LYS A 50 -9.33 -5.89 -3.96
CA LYS A 50 -8.20 -5.09 -3.45
C LYS A 50 -7.36 -4.54 -4.60
N PHE A 51 -6.69 -3.44 -4.33
CA PHE A 51 -5.80 -2.74 -5.24
C PHE A 51 -4.38 -2.74 -4.70
N ARG A 52 -3.43 -2.45 -5.58
CA ARG A 52 -2.03 -2.35 -5.23
C ARG A 52 -1.37 -1.16 -5.92
N LYS A 53 -0.75 -0.32 -5.10
CA LYS A 53 0.14 0.77 -5.50
C LYS A 53 1.60 0.43 -5.25
N ARG A 54 2.49 0.83 -6.17
CA ARG A 54 3.95 0.61 -6.04
C ARG A 54 4.60 1.80 -5.33
N ALA A 55 5.43 1.49 -4.33
CA ALA A 55 6.29 2.44 -3.62
C ALA A 55 7.72 1.87 -3.58
N GLY A 56 8.45 1.99 -4.69
CA GLY A 56 9.79 1.41 -4.83
C GLY A 56 9.79 -0.12 -4.74
N ASN A 57 10.43 -0.64 -3.70
CA ASN A 57 10.50 -2.07 -3.34
C ASN A 57 9.34 -2.52 -2.43
N TYR A 58 8.39 -1.64 -2.14
CA TYR A 58 7.21 -1.93 -1.33
C TYR A 58 5.93 -1.83 -2.17
N ARG A 59 4.89 -2.53 -1.69
CA ARG A 59 3.54 -2.50 -2.26
C ARG A 59 2.58 -2.06 -1.17
N ILE A 60 1.82 -1.03 -1.48
CA ILE A 60 0.69 -0.61 -0.67
C ILE A 60 -0.51 -1.35 -1.24
N VAL A 61 -1.06 -2.30 -0.48
CA VAL A 61 -2.32 -2.96 -0.82
C VAL A 61 -3.42 -2.23 -0.10
N TYR A 62 -4.49 -1.89 -0.81
CA TYR A 62 -5.61 -1.21 -0.19
C TYR A 62 -6.94 -1.75 -0.68
N LEU A 63 -7.94 -1.65 0.19
CA LEU A 63 -9.33 -1.85 -0.14
C LEU A 63 -10.01 -0.48 -0.20
N LYS A 64 -10.81 -0.25 -1.23
CA LYS A 64 -11.59 0.97 -1.39
C LYS A 64 -13.04 0.66 -1.05
N GLU A 65 -13.56 1.31 -0.01
CA GLU A 65 -14.96 1.23 0.42
C GLU A 65 -15.51 2.65 0.53
N ASN A 66 -16.37 3.04 -0.41
CA ASN A 66 -16.86 4.43 -0.53
C ASN A 66 -15.67 5.42 -0.57
N ASP A 67 -15.63 6.32 0.41
CA ASP A 67 -14.58 7.34 0.59
C ASP A 67 -13.48 6.91 1.57
N ILE A 68 -13.45 5.63 1.97
CA ILE A 68 -12.48 5.06 2.90
C ILE A 68 -11.52 4.14 2.15
N LEU A 69 -10.23 4.30 2.43
CA LEU A 69 -9.16 3.41 1.98
C LEU A 69 -8.54 2.71 3.18
N VAL A 70 -8.72 1.39 3.27
CA VAL A 70 -8.06 0.57 4.28
C VAL A 70 -6.76 0.05 3.70
N ILE A 71 -5.63 0.48 4.28
CA ILE A 71 -4.28 0.22 3.76
C ILE A 71 -3.60 -0.90 4.53
N THR A 72 -3.00 -1.84 3.82
CA THR A 72 -2.05 -2.84 4.33
C THR A 72 -0.77 -2.75 3.52
N LEU A 73 0.38 -2.88 4.18
CA LEU A 73 1.67 -2.90 3.51
C LEU A 73 2.05 -4.34 3.18
N ILE A 74 2.64 -4.54 2.01
CA ILE A 74 3.28 -5.81 1.66
C ILE A 74 4.68 -5.47 1.13
N ARG A 75 5.71 -6.04 1.77
CA ARG A 75 7.08 -5.95 1.26
C ARG A 75 7.22 -6.81 0.00
N ILE A 76 7.84 -6.25 -1.04
CA ILE A 76 8.30 -7.07 -2.16
C ILE A 76 9.66 -7.63 -1.76
N ALA A 77 9.72 -8.89 -1.37
CA ALA A 77 10.99 -9.63 -1.45
C ALA A 77 11.35 -9.79 -2.93
N HIS A 78 12.64 -9.70 -3.26
CA HIS A 78 13.11 -9.87 -4.64
C HIS A 78 12.55 -11.20 -5.19
N ARG A 79 12.21 -11.31 -6.48
CA ARG A 79 11.60 -12.53 -7.09
C ARG A 79 12.37 -13.84 -6.82
N LYS A 80 13.59 -13.74 -6.29
CA LYS A 80 14.48 -14.83 -5.90
C LYS A 80 14.16 -15.45 -4.52
N GLU A 81 13.42 -14.76 -3.64
CA GLU A 81 13.08 -15.24 -2.29
C GLU A 81 11.62 -15.72 -2.17
N VAL A 82 10.87 -15.73 -3.27
CA VAL A 82 9.43 -16.08 -3.29
C VAL A 82 9.18 -17.44 -3.99
N TYR A 83 10.25 -18.13 -4.42
CA TYR A 83 10.19 -19.51 -4.91
C TYR A 83 10.99 -20.42 -3.99
#